data_AF-A0A941N5G6-F1
#
_entry.id   AF-A0A941N5G6-F1
#
_cell.length_a   1.000
_cell.length_b   1.000
_cell.length_c   1.000
_cell.angle_alpha   90.00
_cell.angle_beta   90.00
_cell.angle_gamma   90.00
#
_symmetry.space_group_name_H-M   'P 1'
#
loop_
_entity.id
_entity.type
_entity.pdbx_description
1 polymer ?
#
loop_
_entity_poly.entity_id
_entity_poly.type
_entity_poly.pdbx_seq_one_letter_code
_entity_poly.pdbx_strand_id
1 'polypeptide(L)'
;ILGGLWHGASWNFAIWGALHGLLLAAERAWGERSPLRRWPASITTALTFILVCFTWVFFRAESLSQALTYTGSLLGLSPARAEAGLIRGVIGQPCYLAALTSAALVTWTFPQTWDFTRRLTWPRAVLAVGLFWLALLLMTTQEYNPFIYFIF
;
A
#
# COMPACT_ATOMS: atom_id res chain seq x y z
N ILE A 1 -10.25 8.45 13.31
CA ILE A 1 -11.26 9.30 12.64
C ILE A 1 -10.69 10.67 12.28
N LEU A 2 -10.21 11.47 13.24
CA LEU A 2 -9.63 12.80 12.97
C LEU A 2 -8.49 12.77 11.93
N GLY A 3 -7.60 11.78 12.01
CA GLY A 3 -6.54 11.61 11.00
C GLY A 3 -7.08 11.36 9.60
N GLY A 4 -8.23 10.69 9.45
CA GLY A 4 -8.90 10.54 8.17
C GLY A 4 -9.51 11.85 7.68
N LEU A 5 -10.27 12.53 8.54
CA LEU A 5 -10.90 13.82 8.20
C LEU A 5 -9.88 14.92 7.88
N TRP A 6 -8.63 14.82 8.35
CA TRP A 6 -7.53 15.69 7.95
C TRP A 6 -7.18 15.56 6.46
N HIS A 7 -7.36 14.37 5.87
CA HIS A 7 -7.09 14.12 4.44
C HIS A 7 -8.24 14.56 3.54
N GLY A 8 -9.47 14.67 4.05
CA GLY A 8 -10.60 15.20 3.29
C GLY A 8 -11.95 15.05 4.00
N ALA A 9 -12.90 15.92 3.64
CA ALA A 9 -14.23 16.00 4.26
C ALA A 9 -15.27 15.08 3.59
N SER A 10 -14.92 13.81 3.35
CA SER A 10 -15.84 12.81 2.78
C SER A 10 -16.03 11.61 3.70
N TRP A 11 -17.14 10.87 3.51
CA TRP A 11 -17.41 9.64 4.27
C TRP A 11 -16.33 8.57 4.08
N ASN A 12 -15.69 8.55 2.91
CA ASN A 12 -14.57 7.66 2.60
C ASN A 12 -13.42 7.83 3.61
N PHE A 13 -13.00 9.07 3.84
CA PHE A 13 -11.94 9.39 4.79
C PHE A 13 -12.36 9.18 6.25
N ALA A 14 -13.63 9.45 6.59
CA ALA A 14 -14.16 9.16 7.92
C ALA A 14 -14.10 7.64 8.22
N ILE A 15 -14.56 6.81 7.29
CA ILE A 15 -14.54 5.34 7.40
C ILE A 15 -13.10 4.83 7.44
N TRP A 16 -12.23 5.30 6.54
CA TRP A 16 -10.81 4.95 6.55
C TRP A 16 -10.15 5.23 7.91
N GLY A 17 -10.40 6.41 8.47
CA GLY A 17 -9.89 6.80 9.78
C GLY A 17 -10.55 6.06 10.94
N ALA A 18 -11.78 5.59 10.79
CA ALA A 18 -12.46 4.74 11.78
C ALA A 18 -11.86 3.32 11.76
N LEU A 19 -11.68 2.73 10.59
CA LEU A 19 -11.08 1.39 10.42
C LEU A 19 -9.66 1.33 11.01
N HIS A 20 -8.80 2.29 10.68
CA HIS A 20 -7.46 2.37 11.29
C HIS A 20 -7.53 2.53 12.82
N GLY A 21 -8.45 3.36 13.31
CA GLY A 21 -8.67 3.55 14.75
C GLY A 21 -9.11 2.26 15.44
N LEU A 22 -10.03 1.50 14.83
CA LEU A 22 -10.51 0.22 15.34
C LEU A 22 -9.40 -0.84 15.34
N LEU A 23 -8.62 -0.95 14.26
CA LEU A 23 -7.49 -1.86 14.18
C LEU A 23 -6.45 -1.58 15.27
N LEU A 24 -6.12 -0.30 15.49
CA LEU A 24 -5.20 0.11 16.54
C LEU A 24 -5.78 -0.10 17.95
N ALA A 25 -7.07 0.18 18.15
CA ALA A 25 -7.74 -0.06 19.42
C ALA A 25 -7.77 -1.55 19.76
N ALA A 26 -8.04 -2.42 18.77
CA ALA A 26 -8.03 -3.86 18.94
C ALA A 26 -6.61 -4.38 19.28
N GLU A 27 -5.58 -3.91 18.56
CA GLU A 27 -4.18 -4.24 18.85
C GLU A 27 -3.82 -3.89 20.29
N ARG A 28 -4.14 -2.67 20.75
CA ARG A 28 -3.87 -2.20 22.11
C ARG A 28 -4.68 -2.94 23.17
N ALA A 29 -5.94 -3.26 22.88
CA ALA A 29 -6.81 -3.97 23.82
C ALA A 29 -6.30 -5.39 24.10
N TRP A 30 -5.76 -6.07 23.09
CA TRP A 30 -5.14 -7.37 23.28
C TRP A 30 -3.73 -7.28 23.87
N GLY A 31 -2.92 -6.30 23.47
CA GLY A 31 -1.59 -6.06 24.01
C GLY A 31 -0.72 -7.32 24.09
N GLU A 32 -0.23 -7.64 25.29
CA GLU A 32 0.58 -8.85 25.53
C GLU A 32 -0.23 -10.16 25.48
N ARG A 33 -1.55 -10.08 25.63
CA ARG A 33 -2.46 -11.25 25.61
C ARG A 33 -2.91 -11.62 24.20
N SER A 34 -2.43 -10.91 23.18
CA SER A 34 -2.82 -11.16 21.80
C SER A 34 -2.47 -12.59 21.37
N PRO A 35 -3.45 -13.38 20.86
CA PRO A 35 -3.18 -14.72 20.35
C PRO A 35 -2.23 -14.70 19.14
N LEU A 36 -2.18 -13.58 18.41
CA LEU A 36 -1.29 -13.36 17.26
C LEU A 36 0.19 -13.35 17.66
N ARG A 37 0.54 -13.10 18.93
CA ARG A 37 1.95 -13.15 19.39
C ARG A 37 2.57 -14.53 19.28
N ARG A 38 1.76 -15.59 19.28
CA ARG A 38 2.23 -16.97 19.11
C ARG A 38 2.44 -17.35 17.64
N TRP A 39 1.97 -16.51 16.71
CA TRP A 39 2.11 -16.77 15.29
C TRP A 39 3.49 -16.33 14.79
N PRO A 40 4.01 -16.95 13.72
CA PRO A 40 5.21 -16.46 13.05
C PRO A 40 5.06 -15.00 12.63
N ALA A 41 6.14 -14.22 12.78
CA ALA A 41 6.16 -12.80 12.45
C ALA A 41 5.76 -12.51 10.98
N SER A 42 6.04 -13.44 10.07
CA SER A 42 5.62 -13.34 8.67
C SER A 42 4.10 -13.35 8.50
N ILE A 43 3.39 -14.18 9.27
CA ILE A 43 1.93 -14.29 9.19
C ILE A 43 1.28 -13.04 9.80
N THR A 44 1.77 -12.57 10.94
CA THR A 44 1.24 -11.35 11.56
C THR A 44 1.49 -10.13 10.69
N THR A 45 2.67 -10.03 10.07
CA THR A 45 2.99 -8.97 9.10
C THR A 45 2.08 -9.04 7.87
N ALA A 46 1.89 -10.23 7.30
CA ALA A 46 0.99 -10.42 6.15
C ALA A 46 -0.46 -10.05 6.50
N LEU A 47 -0.93 -10.42 7.68
CA LEU A 47 -2.26 -10.05 8.17
C LEU A 47 -2.40 -8.54 8.29
N THR A 48 -1.45 -7.86 8.93
CA THR A 48 -1.45 -6.40 9.03
C THR A 48 -1.42 -5.75 7.65
N PHE A 49 -0.58 -6.25 6.75
CA PHE A 49 -0.48 -5.74 5.38
C PHE A 49 -1.82 -5.86 4.63
N ILE A 50 -2.48 -7.02 4.68
CA ILE A 50 -3.79 -7.23 4.06
C ILE A 50 -4.85 -6.28 4.64
N LEU A 51 -4.90 -6.15 5.97
CA LEU A 51 -5.86 -5.27 6.64
C LEU A 51 -5.63 -3.81 6.24
N VAL A 52 -4.38 -3.34 6.23
CA VAL A 52 -4.03 -1.98 5.82
C VAL A 52 -4.36 -1.77 4.33
N CYS A 53 -3.96 -2.67 3.43
CA CYS A 53 -4.32 -2.61 2.01
C CYS A 53 -5.83 -2.58 1.79
N PHE A 54 -6.59 -3.34 2.56
CA PHE A 54 -8.05 -3.29 2.50
C PHE A 54 -8.59 -1.90 2.88
N THR A 55 -8.07 -1.29 3.95
CA THR A 55 -8.50 0.07 4.31
C THR A 55 -8.15 1.09 3.23
N TRP A 56 -7.02 0.96 2.52
CA TRP A 56 -6.63 1.87 1.44
C TRP A 56 -7.64 1.96 0.29
N VAL A 57 -8.53 0.97 0.13
CA VAL A 57 -9.65 1.05 -0.82
C VAL A 57 -10.52 2.29 -0.54
N PHE A 58 -10.84 2.56 0.73
CA PHE A 58 -11.64 3.71 1.13
C PHE A 58 -10.88 5.03 0.98
N PHE A 59 -9.55 5.01 1.11
CA PHE A 59 -8.75 6.22 0.93
C PHE A 59 -8.67 6.64 -0.54
N ARG A 60 -8.53 5.67 -1.45
CA ARG A 60 -8.29 5.91 -2.88
C ARG A 60 -9.57 6.09 -3.69
N ALA A 61 -10.68 5.47 -3.29
CA ALA A 61 -11.91 5.55 -4.05
C ALA A 61 -12.47 6.99 -4.08
N GLU A 62 -12.99 7.40 -5.23
CA GLU A 62 -13.56 8.73 -5.46
C GLU A 62 -14.89 8.93 -4.71
N SER A 63 -15.61 7.83 -4.44
CA SER A 63 -16.90 7.85 -3.75
C SER A 63 -17.09 6.60 -2.88
N LEU A 64 -18.04 6.68 -1.96
CA LEU A 64 -18.34 5.55 -1.08
C LEU A 64 -18.93 4.36 -1.85
N SER A 65 -19.75 4.63 -2.87
CA SER A 65 -20.30 3.58 -3.72
C SER A 65 -19.21 2.85 -4.51
N GLN A 66 -18.21 3.58 -5.01
CA GLN A 66 -17.06 2.99 -5.69
C GLN A 66 -16.21 2.15 -4.72
N ALA A 67 -15.97 2.63 -3.49
CA ALA A 67 -15.26 1.87 -2.46
C ALA A 67 -15.96 0.54 -2.14
N LEU A 68 -17.27 0.56 -1.94
CA LEU A 68 -18.07 -0.64 -1.68
C LEU A 68 -18.07 -1.62 -2.86
N THR A 69 -18.08 -1.10 -4.08
CA THR A 69 -17.95 -1.93 -5.30
C THR A 69 -16.60 -2.65 -5.35
N TYR A 70 -15.51 -1.94 -5.03
CA TYR A 70 -14.17 -2.54 -4.95
C TYR A 70 -14.09 -3.60 -3.84
N THR A 71 -14.60 -3.30 -2.65
CA THR A 71 -14.67 -4.26 -1.54
C THR A 71 -15.47 -5.51 -1.93
N GLY A 72 -16.64 -5.35 -2.55
CA GLY A 72 -17.44 -6.48 -3.03
C GLY A 72 -16.71 -7.31 -4.09
N SER A 73 -15.97 -6.66 -4.99
CA SER A 73 -15.15 -7.36 -6.00
C SER A 73 -14.01 -8.16 -5.37
N LEU A 74 -13.33 -7.61 -4.36
CA LEU A 74 -12.25 -8.30 -3.62
C LEU A 74 -12.75 -9.53 -2.87
N LEU A 75 -13.99 -9.50 -2.37
CA LEU A 75 -14.65 -10.62 -1.69
C LEU A 75 -15.30 -11.61 -2.66
N GLY A 76 -15.20 -11.41 -3.98
CA GLY A 76 -15.80 -12.27 -4.99
C GLY A 76 -17.33 -12.15 -5.10
N LEU A 77 -17.91 -11.09 -4.53
CA LEU A 77 -19.36 -10.82 -4.56
C LEU A 77 -19.81 -10.11 -5.85
N SER A 78 -18.87 -9.69 -6.69
CA SER A 78 -19.16 -9.03 -7.96
C SER A 78 -19.19 -10.04 -9.12
N PRO A 79 -20.10 -9.87 -10.08
CA PRO A 79 -20.16 -10.74 -11.26
C PRO A 79 -18.87 -10.65 -12.07
N ALA A 80 -18.50 -11.78 -12.71
CA ALA A 80 -17.35 -11.84 -13.59
C ALA A 80 -17.54 -10.86 -14.76
N ARG A 81 -16.62 -9.91 -14.91
CA ARG A 81 -16.64 -8.94 -16.01
C ARG A 81 -15.94 -9.53 -17.24
N ALA A 82 -16.51 -9.29 -18.42
CA ALA A 82 -15.92 -9.72 -19.69
C ALA A 82 -14.48 -9.18 -19.89
N GLU A 83 -14.22 -7.98 -19.40
CA GLU A 83 -12.92 -7.29 -19.45
C GLU A 83 -11.85 -7.94 -18.56
N ALA A 84 -12.23 -8.82 -17.63
CA ALA A 84 -11.29 -9.44 -16.70
C ALA A 84 -10.20 -10.27 -17.42
N GLY A 85 -10.51 -10.81 -18.60
CA GLY A 85 -9.54 -11.52 -19.43
C GLY A 85 -8.45 -10.61 -19.98
N LEU A 86 -8.81 -9.42 -20.46
CA LEU A 86 -7.86 -8.44 -20.99
C LEU A 86 -6.95 -7.91 -19.87
N ILE A 87 -7.53 -7.55 -18.72
CA ILE A 87 -6.77 -7.07 -17.56
C ILE A 87 -5.78 -8.14 -17.08
N ARG A 88 -6.23 -9.40 -17.03
CA ARG A 88 -5.35 -10.53 -16.70
C ARG A 88 -4.23 -10.70 -17.71
N GLY A 89 -4.52 -10.51 -19.00
CA GLY A 89 -3.52 -10.55 -20.07
C GLY A 89 -2.46 -9.46 -19.92
N VAL A 90 -2.86 -8.23 -19.57
CA VAL A 90 -1.95 -7.12 -19.30
C VAL A 90 -1.08 -7.40 -18.07
N ILE A 91 -1.69 -7.74 -16.94
CA ILE A 91 -0.95 -8.03 -15.69
C ILE A 91 -0.01 -9.24 -15.87
N GLY A 92 -0.41 -10.21 -16.69
CA GLY A 92 0.37 -11.41 -16.99
C GLY A 92 1.56 -11.19 -17.93
N GLN A 93 1.74 -9.99 -18.48
CA GLN A 93 2.91 -9.74 -19.33
C GLN A 93 4.21 -9.86 -18.51
N PRO A 94 5.28 -10.47 -19.07
CA PRO A 94 6.52 -10.74 -18.33
C PRO A 94 7.15 -9.49 -17.72
N CYS A 95 7.04 -8.32 -18.37
CA CYS A 95 7.58 -7.07 -17.85
C CYS A 95 6.91 -6.63 -16.55
N TYR A 96 5.58 -6.69 -16.45
CA TYR A 96 4.84 -6.35 -15.24
C TYR A 96 5.08 -7.38 -14.14
N LEU A 97 5.15 -8.66 -14.47
CA LEU A 97 5.50 -9.71 -13.52
C LEU A 97 6.93 -9.55 -12.99
N ALA A 98 7.90 -9.19 -13.85
CA ALA A 98 9.27 -8.90 -13.46
C ALA A 98 9.35 -7.65 -12.56
N ALA A 99 8.59 -6.60 -12.87
CA ALA A 99 8.50 -5.40 -12.04
C ALA A 99 7.89 -5.72 -10.66
N LEU A 100 6.79 -6.48 -10.59
CA LEU A 100 6.15 -6.87 -9.34
C LEU A 100 7.04 -7.78 -8.49
N THR A 101 7.69 -8.76 -9.11
CA THR A 101 8.60 -9.69 -8.41
C THR A 101 9.84 -8.97 -7.91
N SER A 102 10.45 -8.08 -8.69
CA SER A 102 11.58 -7.26 -8.23
C SER A 102 11.18 -6.32 -7.08
N ALA A 103 10.03 -5.64 -7.18
CA ALA A 103 9.51 -4.81 -6.10
C ALA A 103 9.25 -5.62 -4.82
N ALA A 104 8.67 -6.81 -4.93
CA ALA A 104 8.45 -7.71 -3.81
C ALA A 104 9.78 -8.18 -3.19
N LEU A 105 10.74 -8.62 -4.00
CA LEU A 105 12.06 -9.04 -3.52
C LEU A 105 12.76 -7.90 -2.77
N VAL A 106 12.78 -6.69 -3.33
CA VAL A 106 13.37 -5.52 -2.65
C VAL A 106 12.63 -5.25 -1.34
N THR A 107 11.31 -5.18 -1.35
CA THR A 107 10.52 -4.81 -0.15
C THR A 107 10.69 -5.81 1.00
N TRP A 108 10.76 -7.12 0.70
CA TRP A 108 10.74 -8.16 1.73
C TRP A 108 12.12 -8.70 2.11
N THR A 109 13.15 -8.49 1.29
CA THR A 109 14.49 -9.06 1.55
C THR A 109 15.57 -8.01 1.77
N PHE A 110 15.42 -6.79 1.24
CA PHE A 110 16.43 -5.76 1.41
C PHE A 110 16.33 -5.13 2.80
N PRO A 111 17.45 -4.66 3.37
CA PRO A 111 17.42 -3.94 4.62
C PRO A 111 16.58 -2.68 4.48
N GLN A 112 15.83 -2.34 5.54
CA GLN A 112 15.12 -1.08 5.59
C GLN A 112 16.08 0.09 5.38
N THR A 113 15.63 1.11 4.64
CA THR A 113 16.44 2.28 4.31
C THR A 113 17.03 2.94 5.56
N TRP A 114 16.26 2.99 6.65
CA TRP A 114 16.72 3.49 7.94
C TRP A 114 17.94 2.74 8.46
N ASP A 115 17.88 1.41 8.53
CA ASP A 115 19.01 0.60 9.02
C ASP A 115 20.21 0.66 8.09
N PHE A 116 19.98 0.71 6.78
CA PHE A 116 21.03 0.84 5.77
C PHE A 116 21.79 2.16 5.89
N THR A 117 21.07 3.26 6.14
CA THR A 117 21.64 4.62 6.22
C THR A 117 22.09 5.03 7.62
N ARG A 118 21.79 4.24 8.66
CA ARG A 118 22.17 4.51 10.06
C ARG A 118 23.68 4.68 10.26
N ARG A 119 24.50 4.05 9.41
CA ARG A 119 25.94 4.30 9.30
C ARG A 119 26.27 4.58 7.83
N LEU A 120 26.48 5.85 7.52
CA LEU A 120 26.74 6.29 6.16
C LEU A 120 28.23 6.17 5.83
N THR A 121 28.59 5.10 5.13
CA THR A 121 29.93 4.95 4.54
C THR A 121 29.96 5.59 3.17
N TRP A 122 31.15 5.97 2.69
CA TRP A 122 31.33 6.56 1.36
C TRP A 122 30.65 5.76 0.22
N PRO A 123 30.78 4.42 0.14
CA PRO A 123 30.07 3.65 -0.89
C PRO A 123 28.55 3.77 -0.81
N ARG A 124 27.98 3.80 0.41
CA ARG A 124 26.54 3.96 0.60
C ARG A 124 26.05 5.35 0.23
N ALA A 125 26.86 6.38 0.52
CA ALA A 125 26.57 7.76 0.11
C ALA A 125 26.55 7.90 -1.41
N VAL A 126 27.58 7.37 -2.10
CA VAL A 126 27.65 7.38 -3.57
C VAL A 126 26.46 6.64 -4.19
N LEU A 127 26.11 5.46 -3.65
CA LEU A 127 24.93 4.72 -4.09
C LEU A 127 23.64 5.53 -3.89
N ALA A 128 23.44 6.12 -2.72
CA ALA A 128 22.24 6.92 -2.44
C ALA A 128 22.10 8.12 -3.37
N VAL A 129 23.20 8.84 -3.62
CA VAL A 129 23.22 9.96 -4.59
C VAL A 129 22.94 9.47 -6.00
N GLY A 130 23.53 8.35 -6.42
CA GLY A 130 23.27 7.75 -7.73
C GLY A 130 21.80 7.34 -7.91
N LEU A 131 21.21 6.68 -6.91
CA LEU A 131 19.80 6.30 -6.92
C LEU A 131 18.87 7.52 -6.91
N PHE A 132 19.24 8.58 -6.19
CA PHE A 132 18.51 9.85 -6.20
C PHE A 132 18.49 10.49 -7.59
N TRP A 133 19.65 10.59 -8.26
CA TRP A 133 19.71 11.11 -9.62
C TRP A 133 18.97 10.23 -10.62
N LEU A 134 19.07 8.90 -10.49
CA LEU A 134 18.28 7.98 -11.29
C LEU A 134 16.78 8.20 -11.09
N ALA A 135 16.33 8.36 -9.85
CA ALA A 135 14.92 8.66 -9.56
C ALA A 135 14.47 9.98 -10.20
N LEU A 136 15.30 11.03 -10.15
CA LEU A 136 15.00 12.30 -10.81
C LEU A 136 14.89 12.14 -12.34
N LEU A 137 15.82 11.42 -12.97
CA LEU A 137 15.78 11.16 -14.41
C LEU A 137 14.53 10.38 -14.79
N LEU A 138 14.17 9.34 -14.03
CA LEU A 138 12.95 8.58 -14.26
C LEU A 138 11.69 9.43 -14.06
N MET A 139 11.68 10.35 -13.10
CA MET A 139 10.56 11.29 -12.93
C MET A 139 10.35 12.17 -14.17
N THR A 140 11.42 12.54 -14.89
CA THR A 140 11.28 13.32 -16.13
C THR A 140 10.62 12.54 -17.28
N THR A 141 10.60 11.21 -17.21
CA THR A 141 9.97 10.36 -18.23
C THR A 141 8.54 9.95 -17.87
N GLN A 142 8.03 10.31 -16.69
CA GLN A 142 6.67 10.00 -16.28
C GLN A 142 5.71 11.11 -16.74
N GLU A 143 4.49 10.72 -17.09
CA GLU A 143 3.41 11.69 -17.30
C GLU A 143 3.02 12.38 -15.99
N TYR A 144 2.53 13.61 -16.08
CA TYR A 144 2.08 14.37 -14.91
C TYR A 144 0.97 13.61 -14.18
N ASN A 145 1.26 13.20 -12.93
CA ASN A 145 0.32 12.52 -12.06
C ASN A 145 0.08 13.42 -10.83
N PRO A 146 -1.02 14.21 -10.80
CA PRO A 146 -1.25 15.17 -9.73
C PRO A 146 -1.32 14.43 -8.39
N PHE A 147 -0.68 15.01 -7.38
CA PHE A 147 -0.71 14.48 -6.02
C PHE A 147 -2.17 14.41 -5.53
N ILE A 148 -2.51 13.44 -4.68
CA ILE A 148 -3.87 13.12 -4.20
C ILE A 148 -4.68 14.32 -3.67
N TYR A 149 -4.07 15.46 -3.34
CA TYR A 149 -4.77 16.67 -2.90
C TYR A 149 -5.21 17.62 -4.03
N PHE A 150 -4.80 17.37 -5.27
CA PHE A 150 -5.05 18.23 -6.43
C PHE A 150 -5.98 17.58 -7.47
N ILE A 151 -6.82 16.64 -7.05
CA ILE A 151 -7.79 15.93 -7.92
C ILE A 151 -9.16 16.63 -8.00
N PHE A 152 -9.20 17.94 -7.79
CA PHE A 152 -10.42 18.76 -7.88
C PHE A 152 -10.65 19.31 -9.30
#